data_AF-A0A8X7X4S8-F1
#
_entry.id   AF-A0A8X7X4S8-F1
#
_cell.length_a   1.000
_cell.length_b   1.000
_cell.length_c   1.000
_cell.angle_alpha   90.00
_cell.angle_beta   90.00
_cell.angle_gamma   90.00
#
_symmetry.space_group_name_H-M   'P 1'
#
loop_
_entity.id
_entity.type
_entity.pdbx_description
1 polymer ?
#
loop_
_entity_poly.entity_id
_entity_poly.type
_entity_poly.pdbx_seq_one_letter_code
_entity_poly.pdbx_strand_id
1 'polypeptide(L)'
;MAEVRGDEWRPDQSNTLRQFRVQIGIILGSMERSSVSQWESLWSHKDYQATADWLLTHTRHRPKVAIICGSGLGVLADALQHSDSFKYSDIPNFPQSTVQGHAGQLVFGELRGTACVCMKGRFHMYEGHQLAKVTFPIRVFKLLGVKILIVTNAAGSLADDYKTGDVMIIKDHINLLGLAGQNPLIGPNIEQ
;
A
#
# COMPACT_ATOMS: atom_id res chain seq x y z
N MET A 1 -23.98 9.21 11.99
CA MET A 1 -24.15 10.68 12.08
C MET A 1 -23.33 11.15 13.27
N ALA A 2 -22.37 12.03 13.04
CA ALA A 2 -21.68 12.77 14.10
C ALA A 2 -21.62 14.22 13.63
N GLU A 3 -22.34 15.09 14.33
CA GLU A 3 -22.33 16.55 14.14
C GLU A 3 -20.97 17.11 14.51
N VAL A 4 -20.44 18.00 13.67
CA VAL A 4 -19.35 18.91 14.03
C VAL A 4 -20.01 20.21 14.46
N ARG A 5 -20.08 20.45 15.78
CA ARG A 5 -20.35 21.79 16.32
C ARG A 5 -19.05 22.57 16.30
N GLY A 6 -19.08 23.73 15.64
CA GLY A 6 -17.97 24.66 15.61
C GLY A 6 -17.86 25.36 16.96
N ASP A 7 -16.71 25.22 17.61
CA ASP A 7 -16.29 26.06 18.72
C ASP A 7 -14.84 26.53 18.47
N GLU A 8 -14.61 27.81 18.75
CA GLU A 8 -13.42 28.59 18.49
C GLU A 8 -12.14 28.00 19.10
N TRP A 9 -11.07 27.89 18.31
CA TRP A 9 -9.73 27.61 18.81
C TRP A 9 -9.11 28.89 19.40
N ARG A 10 -8.84 28.90 20.71
CA ARG A 10 -7.98 29.90 21.38
C ARG A 10 -6.69 29.22 21.85
N PRO A 11 -5.49 29.77 21.56
CA PRO A 11 -4.25 29.21 22.07
C PRO A 11 -4.02 29.60 23.53
N ASP A 12 -3.95 28.61 24.42
CA ASP A 12 -3.38 28.75 25.76
C ASP A 12 -1.84 28.75 25.64
N GLN A 13 -1.25 29.87 26.04
CA GLN A 13 0.18 30.09 26.22
C GLN A 13 0.57 29.80 27.69
N SER A 14 0.63 28.53 28.11
CA SER A 14 1.33 28.14 29.34
C SER A 14 1.46 26.62 29.56
N ASN A 15 2.57 26.00 29.14
CA ASN A 15 3.34 25.11 30.04
C ASN A 15 4.61 24.52 29.40
N THR A 16 5.74 25.01 29.91
CA THR A 16 6.90 24.25 30.40
C THR A 16 7.34 22.96 29.68
N LEU A 17 8.52 23.09 29.06
CA LEU A 17 9.52 22.08 28.74
C LEU A 17 9.39 20.76 29.54
N ARG A 18 8.91 19.69 28.91
CA ARG A 18 9.15 18.32 29.37
C ARG A 18 10.35 17.75 28.65
N GLN A 19 11.43 17.55 29.40
CA GLN A 19 12.61 16.80 28.97
C GLN A 19 12.19 15.39 28.54
N PHE A 20 12.39 15.04 27.26
CA PHE A 20 12.37 13.66 26.82
C PHE A 20 13.70 13.01 27.22
N ARG A 21 13.70 12.20 28.28
CA ARG A 21 14.80 11.25 28.56
C ARG A 21 14.56 10.00 27.72
N VAL A 22 15.36 9.82 26.66
CA VAL A 22 15.47 8.54 25.96
C VAL A 22 16.38 7.64 26.79
N GLN A 23 15.81 6.63 27.44
CA GLN A 23 16.58 5.59 28.13
C GLN A 23 16.75 4.41 27.18
N ILE A 24 17.95 4.25 26.61
CA ILE A 24 18.32 3.07 25.83
C ILE A 24 18.68 1.96 26.82
N GLY A 25 17.75 1.03 27.06
CA GLY A 25 18.02 -0.20 27.78
C GLY A 25 18.46 -1.29 26.81
N ILE A 26 19.70 -1.75 26.91
CA ILE A 26 20.16 -2.97 26.23
C ILE A 26 19.71 -4.14 27.10
N ILE A 27 18.66 -4.85 26.68
CA ILE A 27 18.29 -6.15 27.28
C ILE A 27 19.19 -7.21 26.62
N LEU A 28 20.22 -7.66 27.34
CA LEU A 28 20.99 -8.86 26.99
C LEU A 28 20.21 -10.08 27.49
N GLY A 29 19.26 -10.55 26.67
CA GLY A 29 18.62 -11.84 26.85
C GLY A 29 19.32 -12.90 26.00
N SER A 30 19.75 -14.02 26.60
CA SER A 30 20.26 -15.16 25.85
C SER A 30 19.12 -15.80 25.05
N MET A 31 19.13 -15.62 23.73
CA MET A 31 18.26 -16.35 22.81
C MET A 31 18.87 -17.73 22.55
N GLU A 32 18.27 -18.77 23.13
CA GLU A 32 18.44 -20.13 22.61
C GLU A 32 17.99 -20.14 21.14
N ARG A 33 18.84 -20.71 20.27
CA ARG A 33 18.55 -20.85 18.84
C ARG A 33 17.36 -21.77 18.65
N SER A 34 16.17 -21.19 18.48
CA SER A 34 15.09 -21.86 17.78
C SER A 34 15.47 -22.00 16.30
N SER A 35 15.12 -23.15 15.74
CA SER A 35 15.60 -23.68 14.47
C SER A 35 15.50 -22.69 13.29
N VAL A 36 16.59 -22.66 12.51
CA VAL A 36 16.68 -22.00 11.20
C VAL A 36 15.59 -22.54 10.27
N SER A 37 14.44 -21.84 10.22
CA SER A 37 13.35 -22.07 9.25
C SER A 37 12.56 -20.79 8.92
N GLN A 38 13.07 -19.61 9.28
CA GLN A 38 12.29 -18.35 9.27
C GLN A 38 12.45 -17.46 8.02
N TRP A 39 13.10 -17.93 6.95
CA TRP A 39 13.44 -17.07 5.80
C TRP A 39 13.09 -17.68 4.44
N GLU A 40 12.02 -18.48 4.36
CA GLU A 40 11.44 -18.81 3.06
C GLU A 40 10.69 -17.58 2.51
N SER A 41 10.86 -17.28 1.22
CA SER A 41 10.11 -16.22 0.56
C SER A 41 8.62 -16.54 0.65
N LEU A 42 7.81 -15.61 1.18
CA LEU A 42 6.35 -15.78 1.30
C LEU A 42 5.68 -16.11 -0.05
N TRP A 43 6.30 -15.69 -1.15
CA TRP A 43 5.81 -15.88 -2.50
C TRP A 43 6.94 -16.32 -3.43
N SER A 44 6.64 -17.27 -4.31
CA SER A 44 7.51 -17.68 -5.41
C SER A 44 7.15 -16.96 -6.70
N HIS A 45 8.04 -17.01 -7.71
CA HIS A 45 7.72 -16.52 -9.06
C HIS A 45 6.43 -17.16 -9.62
N LYS A 46 6.20 -18.45 -9.31
CA LYS A 46 5.02 -19.20 -9.77
C LYS A 46 3.73 -18.63 -9.20
N ASP A 47 3.74 -18.13 -7.97
CA ASP A 47 2.55 -17.53 -7.34
C ASP A 47 2.14 -16.23 -8.03
N TYR A 48 3.13 -15.40 -8.37
CA TYR A 48 2.90 -14.18 -9.14
C TYR A 48 2.42 -14.48 -10.56
N GLN A 49 3.03 -15.46 -11.22
CA GLN A 49 2.67 -15.88 -12.57
C GLN A 49 1.24 -16.45 -12.63
N ALA A 50 0.89 -17.32 -11.69
CA ALA A 50 -0.46 -17.89 -11.61
C ALA A 50 -1.55 -16.81 -11.48
N THR A 51 -1.30 -15.79 -10.65
CA THR A 51 -2.22 -14.65 -10.52
C THR A 51 -2.28 -13.82 -11.81
N ALA A 52 -1.13 -13.54 -12.43
CA ALA A 52 -1.07 -12.77 -13.67
C ALA A 52 -1.80 -13.49 -14.82
N ASP A 53 -1.58 -14.80 -14.98
CA ASP A 53 -2.24 -15.63 -15.99
C ASP A 53 -3.76 -15.69 -15.76
N TRP A 54 -4.19 -15.83 -14.51
CA TRP A 54 -5.61 -15.75 -14.17
C TRP A 54 -6.21 -14.41 -14.61
N LEU A 55 -5.56 -13.29 -14.30
CA LEU A 55 -6.04 -11.97 -14.75
C LEU A 55 -6.04 -11.84 -16.29
N LEU A 56 -4.98 -12.27 -16.97
CA LEU A 56 -4.86 -12.18 -18.44
C LEU A 56 -5.89 -13.00 -19.21
N THR A 57 -6.40 -14.07 -18.60
CA THR A 57 -7.48 -14.91 -19.15
C THR A 57 -8.87 -14.35 -18.86
N HIS A 58 -9.02 -13.51 -17.84
CA HIS A 58 -10.32 -12.94 -17.42
C HIS A 58 -10.54 -11.50 -17.89
N THR A 59 -9.53 -10.82 -18.43
CA THR A 59 -9.69 -9.51 -19.09
C THR A 59 -8.92 -9.40 -20.41
N ARG A 60 -9.46 -8.63 -21.34
CA ARG A 60 -8.79 -8.27 -22.60
C ARG A 60 -7.85 -7.08 -22.45
N HIS A 61 -7.92 -6.35 -21.34
CA HIS A 61 -7.06 -5.19 -21.08
C HIS A 61 -5.60 -5.60 -20.93
N ARG A 62 -4.70 -4.77 -21.45
CA ARG A 62 -3.23 -4.93 -21.33
C ARG A 62 -2.65 -3.63 -20.77
N PRO A 63 -2.68 -3.46 -19.44
CA PRO A 63 -2.43 -2.17 -18.82
C PRO A 63 -0.96 -1.76 -18.95
N LYS A 64 -0.73 -0.49 -19.27
CA LYS A 64 0.61 0.12 -19.25
C LYS A 64 0.90 0.84 -17.94
N VAL A 65 -0.16 1.24 -17.25
CA VAL A 65 -0.13 2.00 -15.99
C VAL A 65 -0.91 1.25 -14.92
N ALA A 66 -0.32 1.13 -13.73
CA ALA A 66 -1.04 0.72 -12.52
C ALA A 66 -1.24 1.93 -11.60
N ILE A 67 -2.43 2.06 -11.01
CA ILE A 67 -2.78 3.13 -10.08
C ILE A 67 -3.24 2.53 -8.77
N ILE A 68 -2.58 2.86 -7.66
CA ILE A 68 -2.99 2.44 -6.32
C ILE A 68 -3.77 3.57 -5.67
N CYS A 69 -5.09 3.38 -5.52
CA CYS A 69 -5.97 4.38 -4.93
C CYS A 69 -5.86 4.35 -3.41
N GLY A 70 -5.65 5.52 -2.80
CA GLY A 70 -5.63 5.71 -1.35
C GLY A 70 -7.01 5.89 -0.76
N SER A 71 -7.06 6.08 0.56
CA SER A 71 -8.28 6.47 1.26
C SER A 71 -8.92 7.70 0.60
N GLY A 72 -10.21 7.60 0.27
CA GLY A 72 -10.96 8.67 -0.40
C GLY A 72 -10.72 8.82 -1.91
N LEU A 73 -9.77 8.07 -2.51
CA LEU A 73 -9.40 8.20 -3.92
C LEU A 73 -9.90 7.04 -4.79
N GLY A 74 -10.78 6.19 -4.25
CA GLY A 74 -11.39 5.07 -5.01
C GLY A 74 -12.18 5.53 -6.23
N VAL A 75 -12.65 6.78 -6.25
CA VAL A 75 -13.34 7.41 -7.38
C VAL A 75 -12.49 7.50 -8.64
N LEU A 76 -11.16 7.43 -8.54
CA LEU A 76 -10.27 7.37 -9.71
C LEU A 76 -10.47 6.09 -10.51
N ALA A 77 -10.75 4.96 -9.83
CA ALA A 77 -11.05 3.70 -10.51
C ALA A 77 -12.41 3.76 -11.22
N ASP A 78 -13.37 4.53 -10.68
CA ASP A 78 -14.71 4.70 -11.24
C ASP A 78 -14.71 5.57 -12.51
N ALA A 79 -13.64 6.33 -12.74
CA ALA A 79 -13.45 7.12 -13.96
C ALA A 79 -12.92 6.29 -15.15
N LEU A 80 -12.56 5.02 -14.96
CA LEU A 80 -12.14 4.15 -16.04
C LEU A 80 -13.31 3.81 -16.96
N GLN A 81 -13.06 3.85 -18.26
CA GLN A 81 -14.00 3.45 -19.29
C GLN A 81 -13.77 1.99 -19.70
N HIS A 82 -14.82 1.34 -20.23
CA HIS A 82 -14.78 -0.05 -20.70
C HIS A 82 -14.23 -1.04 -19.65
N SER A 83 -14.64 -0.87 -18.39
CA SER A 83 -13.94 -1.48 -17.27
C SER A 83 -14.34 -2.94 -16.98
N ASP A 84 -13.35 -3.77 -16.67
CA ASP A 84 -13.54 -5.07 -16.02
C ASP A 84 -13.16 -4.94 -14.54
N SER A 85 -13.99 -5.46 -13.62
CA SER A 85 -13.74 -5.37 -12.18
C SER A 85 -13.72 -6.74 -11.52
N PHE A 86 -12.69 -7.00 -10.72
CA PHE A 86 -12.47 -8.24 -10.01
C PHE A 86 -12.39 -7.98 -8.51
N LYS A 87 -13.13 -8.74 -7.69
CA LYS A 87 -12.94 -8.68 -6.23
C LYS A 87 -11.60 -9.34 -5.88
N TYR A 88 -10.91 -8.81 -4.89
CA TYR A 88 -9.66 -9.41 -4.40
C TYR A 88 -9.86 -10.85 -3.92
N SER A 89 -11.04 -11.19 -3.41
CA SER A 89 -11.41 -12.56 -3.00
C SER A 89 -11.40 -13.58 -4.14
N ASP A 90 -11.60 -13.12 -5.37
CA ASP A 90 -11.79 -14.00 -6.54
C ASP A 90 -10.46 -14.19 -7.29
N ILE A 91 -9.46 -13.33 -6.98
CA ILE A 91 -8.15 -13.36 -7.61
C ILE A 91 -7.22 -14.31 -6.81
N PRO A 92 -6.61 -15.32 -7.44
CA PRO A 92 -5.69 -16.23 -6.77
C PRO A 92 -4.55 -15.49 -6.06
N ASN A 93 -4.19 -15.93 -4.86
CA ASN A 93 -3.10 -15.41 -4.01
C ASN A 93 -3.26 -13.94 -3.56
N PHE A 94 -4.30 -13.24 -4.00
CA PHE A 94 -4.43 -11.82 -3.72
C PHE A 94 -4.77 -11.59 -2.23
N PRO A 95 -4.13 -10.60 -1.58
CA PRO A 95 -4.49 -10.25 -0.22
C PRO A 95 -5.92 -9.71 -0.13
N GLN A 96 -6.55 -9.84 1.05
CA GLN A 96 -7.84 -9.21 1.34
C GLN A 96 -7.62 -7.94 2.15
N SER A 97 -8.38 -6.89 1.86
CA SER A 97 -8.37 -5.66 2.65
C SER A 97 -9.47 -5.73 3.70
N THR A 98 -9.14 -5.29 4.92
CA THR A 98 -10.04 -5.28 6.07
C THR A 98 -10.42 -3.86 6.50
N VAL A 99 -9.82 -2.85 5.88
CA VAL A 99 -10.04 -1.43 6.21
C VAL A 99 -11.33 -0.89 5.61
N GLN A 100 -12.10 -0.17 6.42
CA GLN A 100 -13.32 0.50 5.98
C GLN A 100 -13.03 1.52 4.87
N GLY A 101 -13.82 1.49 3.79
CA GLY A 101 -13.65 2.35 2.62
C GLY A 101 -12.75 1.77 1.52
N HIS A 102 -12.15 0.60 1.75
CA HIS A 102 -11.48 -0.17 0.70
C HIS A 102 -12.48 -1.13 0.07
N ALA A 103 -12.92 -0.85 -1.16
CA ALA A 103 -13.88 -1.69 -1.87
C ALA A 103 -13.35 -3.11 -2.14
N GLY A 104 -12.02 -3.27 -2.16
CA GLY A 104 -11.38 -4.58 -2.33
C GLY A 104 -11.50 -5.08 -3.77
N GLN A 105 -11.30 -4.19 -4.75
CA GLN A 105 -11.46 -4.51 -6.16
C GLN A 105 -10.27 -4.08 -7.00
N LEU A 106 -9.92 -4.91 -7.98
CA LEU A 106 -8.98 -4.60 -9.03
C LEU A 106 -9.77 -4.24 -10.29
N VAL A 107 -9.63 -3.02 -10.78
CA VAL A 107 -10.40 -2.49 -11.91
C VAL A 107 -9.47 -2.26 -13.09
N PHE A 108 -9.70 -2.96 -14.19
CA PHE A 108 -9.05 -2.72 -15.47
C PHE A 108 -9.94 -1.83 -16.30
N GLY A 109 -9.36 -0.99 -17.16
CA GLY A 109 -10.10 -0.15 -18.07
C GLY A 109 -9.21 0.89 -18.71
N GLU A 110 -9.84 1.88 -19.35
CA GLU A 110 -9.12 2.94 -20.04
C GLU A 110 -9.31 4.29 -19.36
N LEU A 111 -8.21 5.00 -19.12
CA LEU A 111 -8.23 6.39 -18.72
C LEU A 111 -7.69 7.24 -19.88
N ARG A 112 -8.57 8.02 -20.51
CA ARG A 112 -8.22 8.85 -21.69
C ARG A 112 -7.48 8.05 -22.79
N GLY A 113 -7.98 6.85 -23.11
CA GLY A 113 -7.41 5.94 -24.11
C GLY A 113 -6.14 5.20 -23.68
N THR A 114 -5.70 5.35 -22.43
CA THR A 114 -4.59 4.57 -21.86
C THR A 114 -5.13 3.41 -21.05
N ALA A 115 -4.76 2.18 -21.42
CA ALA A 115 -5.09 0.99 -20.65
C ALA A 115 -4.41 1.02 -19.27
N CYS A 116 -5.22 0.96 -18.22
CA CYS A 116 -4.84 1.09 -16.82
C CYS A 116 -5.38 -0.09 -16.00
N VAL A 117 -4.70 -0.37 -14.89
CA VAL A 117 -5.23 -1.20 -13.81
C VAL A 117 -5.23 -0.39 -12.52
N CYS A 118 -6.36 -0.35 -11.82
CA CYS A 118 -6.54 0.42 -10.60
C CYS A 118 -6.85 -0.50 -9.41
N MET A 119 -6.11 -0.33 -8.31
CA MET A 119 -6.46 -0.93 -7.04
C MET A 119 -7.42 -0.02 -6.28
N LYS A 120 -8.69 -0.44 -6.16
CA LYS A 120 -9.72 0.26 -5.38
C LYS A 120 -9.66 -0.22 -3.92
N GLY A 121 -8.74 0.39 -3.18
CA GLY A 121 -8.32 -0.06 -1.85
C GLY A 121 -6.99 -0.80 -1.93
N ARG A 122 -6.17 -0.64 -0.89
CA ARG A 122 -4.84 -1.26 -0.77
C ARG A 122 -4.75 -2.09 0.51
N PHE A 123 -3.59 -2.70 0.70
CA PHE A 123 -3.26 -3.41 1.93
C PHE A 123 -2.28 -2.57 2.74
N HIS A 124 -2.40 -2.61 4.05
CA HIS A 124 -1.50 -1.93 4.95
C HIS A 124 -0.86 -2.91 5.92
N MET A 125 0.38 -2.60 6.32
CA MET A 125 1.08 -3.40 7.33
C MET A 125 0.33 -3.39 8.68
N TYR A 126 -0.31 -2.28 9.05
CA TYR A 126 -1.05 -2.18 10.31
C TYR A 126 -2.28 -3.11 10.39
N GLU A 127 -2.73 -3.69 9.26
CA GLU A 127 -3.76 -4.74 9.23
C GLU A 127 -3.19 -6.12 9.67
N GLY A 128 -1.92 -6.18 10.06
CA GLY A 128 -1.21 -7.42 10.41
C GLY A 128 -0.56 -8.12 9.23
N HIS A 129 -0.50 -7.48 8.06
CA HIS A 129 0.10 -8.05 6.86
C HIS A 129 1.62 -7.87 6.85
N GLN A 130 2.34 -8.93 6.49
CA GLN A 130 3.75 -8.84 6.11
C GLN A 130 3.91 -7.95 4.87
N LEU A 131 5.00 -7.19 4.78
CA LEU A 131 5.25 -6.26 3.66
C LEU A 131 5.31 -6.96 2.29
N ALA A 132 5.79 -8.20 2.24
CA ALA A 132 5.76 -9.02 1.02
C ALA A 132 4.33 -9.30 0.54
N LYS A 133 3.36 -9.45 1.45
CA LYS A 133 1.93 -9.58 1.13
C LYS A 133 1.36 -8.24 0.67
N VAL A 134 1.68 -7.14 1.36
CA VAL A 134 1.23 -5.78 0.99
C VAL A 134 1.66 -5.40 -0.42
N THR A 135 2.89 -5.77 -0.80
CA THR A 135 3.49 -5.41 -2.10
C THR A 135 3.29 -6.49 -3.18
N PHE A 136 2.57 -7.58 -2.89
CA PHE A 136 2.30 -8.66 -3.84
C PHE A 136 1.77 -8.18 -5.20
N PRO A 137 0.77 -7.26 -5.27
CA PRO A 137 0.23 -6.80 -6.54
C PRO A 137 1.25 -6.14 -7.47
N ILE A 138 2.32 -5.55 -6.92
CA ILE A 138 3.32 -4.82 -7.70
C ILE A 138 4.07 -5.77 -8.65
N ARG A 139 4.41 -6.96 -8.17
CA ARG A 139 5.06 -8.01 -8.98
C ARG A 139 4.10 -8.58 -10.01
N VAL A 140 2.82 -8.75 -9.66
CA VAL A 140 1.77 -9.13 -10.63
C VAL A 140 1.66 -8.08 -11.74
N PHE A 141 1.59 -6.78 -11.41
CA PHE A 141 1.52 -5.71 -12.42
C PHE A 141 2.70 -5.72 -13.37
N LYS A 142 3.91 -6.01 -12.87
CA LYS A 142 5.10 -6.19 -13.71
C LYS A 142 4.90 -7.30 -14.75
N LEU A 143 4.34 -8.45 -14.34
CA LEU A 143 4.05 -9.58 -15.23
C LEU A 143 2.90 -9.28 -16.22
N LEU A 144 1.93 -8.44 -15.83
CA LEU A 144 0.89 -7.93 -16.73
C LEU A 144 1.41 -6.92 -17.78
N GLY A 145 2.69 -6.53 -17.70
CA GLY A 145 3.33 -5.62 -18.65
C GLY A 145 3.33 -4.14 -18.25
N VAL A 146 2.85 -3.82 -17.04
CA VAL A 146 2.84 -2.44 -16.52
C VAL A 146 4.26 -1.87 -16.45
N LYS A 147 4.40 -0.62 -16.89
CA LYS A 147 5.67 0.13 -16.89
C LYS A 147 5.68 1.31 -15.94
N ILE A 148 4.50 1.84 -15.61
CA ILE A 148 4.35 3.01 -14.75
C ILE A 148 3.46 2.63 -13.57
N LEU A 149 3.93 2.91 -12.37
CA LEU A 149 3.15 2.78 -11.14
C LEU A 149 2.87 4.16 -10.56
N ILE A 150 1.60 4.48 -10.39
CA ILE A 150 1.13 5.69 -9.70
C ILE A 150 0.62 5.27 -8.33
N VAL A 151 1.21 5.81 -7.28
CA VAL A 151 0.76 5.58 -5.90
C VAL A 151 0.17 6.87 -5.36
N THR A 152 -1.05 6.80 -4.86
CA THR A 152 -1.68 7.91 -4.13
C THR A 152 -1.69 7.60 -2.64
N ASN A 153 -1.97 8.54 -1.74
CA ASN A 153 -2.33 8.26 -0.35
C ASN A 153 -2.92 9.52 0.27
N ALA A 154 -3.57 9.38 1.43
CA ALA A 154 -3.87 10.50 2.30
C ALA A 154 -2.76 10.59 3.36
N ALA A 155 -2.25 11.80 3.59
CA ALA A 155 -1.22 12.08 4.58
C ALA A 155 -1.52 13.39 5.32
N GLY A 156 -1.08 13.48 6.57
CA GLY A 156 -0.93 14.74 7.27
C GLY A 156 0.39 15.41 6.88
N SER A 157 0.37 16.73 6.68
CA SER A 157 1.58 17.51 6.46
C SER A 157 2.23 17.89 7.79
N LEU A 158 3.57 17.91 7.82
CA LEU A 158 4.35 18.55 8.87
C LEU A 158 4.81 19.96 8.48
N ALA A 159 4.63 20.35 7.22
CA ALA A 159 4.95 21.67 6.71
C ALA A 159 3.77 22.63 6.94
N ASP A 160 4.07 23.82 7.48
CA ASP A 160 3.08 24.81 7.92
C ASP A 160 2.29 25.46 6.78
N ASP A 161 2.79 25.39 5.55
CA ASP A 161 2.22 26.02 4.36
C ASP A 161 1.17 25.16 3.63
N TYR A 162 1.03 23.88 4.01
CA TYR A 162 0.05 22.98 3.41
C TYR A 162 -1.31 23.07 4.10
N LYS A 163 -2.37 23.05 3.30
CA LYS A 163 -3.76 23.06 3.76
C LYS A 163 -4.44 21.74 3.45
N THR A 164 -5.53 21.46 4.19
CA THR A 164 -6.39 20.31 3.88
C THR A 164 -6.91 20.41 2.45
N GLY A 165 -6.71 19.35 1.67
CA GLY A 165 -7.11 19.28 0.26
C GLY A 165 -5.97 19.54 -0.73
N ASP A 166 -4.81 20.02 -0.26
CA ASP A 166 -3.66 20.20 -1.14
C ASP A 166 -3.11 18.87 -1.64
N VAL A 167 -2.60 18.87 -2.87
CA VAL A 167 -1.97 17.72 -3.51
C VAL A 167 -0.45 17.89 -3.45
N MET A 168 0.22 16.96 -2.79
CA MET A 168 1.68 16.92 -2.69
C MET A 168 2.27 15.87 -3.65
N ILE A 169 3.28 16.26 -4.41
CA ILE A 169 4.11 15.32 -5.18
C ILE A 169 5.20 14.74 -4.26
N ILE A 170 5.21 13.42 -4.10
CA ILE A 170 6.25 12.73 -3.34
C ILE A 170 7.52 12.71 -4.19
N LYS A 171 8.46 13.59 -3.85
CA LYS A 171 9.78 13.63 -4.48
C LYS A 171 10.70 12.54 -3.93
N ASP A 172 10.57 12.23 -2.64
CA ASP A 172 11.35 11.21 -1.95
C ASP A 172 10.63 10.73 -0.68
N HIS A 173 11.15 9.70 0.01
CA HIS A 173 10.61 9.18 1.26
C HIS A 173 11.69 8.73 2.24
N ILE A 174 11.38 8.80 3.54
CA ILE A 174 12.19 8.20 4.61
C ILE A 174 11.52 6.90 5.05
N ASN A 175 12.15 5.76 4.78
CA ASN A 175 11.61 4.46 5.15
C ASN A 175 12.07 4.03 6.57
N LEU A 176 11.43 4.58 7.60
CA LEU A 176 11.74 4.26 9.00
C LEU A 176 11.59 2.76 9.32
N LEU A 177 10.59 2.10 8.73
CA LEU A 177 10.38 0.66 8.87
C LEU A 177 11.54 -0.14 8.25
N GLY A 178 11.99 0.27 7.06
CA GLY A 178 13.13 -0.33 6.39
C GLY A 178 14.42 -0.23 7.20
N LEU A 179 14.66 0.91 7.85
CA LEU A 179 15.80 1.09 8.76
C LEU A 179 15.73 0.16 9.98
N ALA A 180 14.52 -0.19 10.43
CA ALA A 180 14.27 -1.14 11.51
C ALA A 180 14.22 -2.61 11.04
N GLY A 181 14.62 -2.90 9.80
CA GLY A 181 14.62 -4.27 9.27
C GLY A 181 13.24 -4.79 8.86
N GLN A 182 12.29 -3.89 8.54
CA GLN A 182 11.00 -4.23 7.94
C GLN A 182 10.97 -3.72 6.51
N ASN A 183 11.37 -4.55 5.55
CA ASN A 183 11.44 -4.21 4.13
C ASN A 183 10.83 -5.34 3.27
N PRO A 184 10.04 -5.03 2.22
CA PRO A 184 9.43 -6.06 1.35
C PRO A 184 10.44 -6.92 0.59
N LEU A 185 11.73 -6.55 0.58
CA LEU A 185 12.81 -7.27 -0.08
C LEU A 185 13.62 -8.16 0.86
N ILE A 186 13.20 -8.31 2.12
CA ILE A 186 13.85 -9.22 3.05
C ILE A 186 13.58 -10.66 2.64
N GLY A 187 14.62 -11.50 2.69
CA GLY A 187 14.61 -12.89 2.26
C GLY A 187 15.40 -13.09 0.97
N PRO A 188 15.37 -14.31 0.40
CA PRO A 188 16.04 -14.60 -0.86
C PRO A 188 15.53 -13.70 -2.00
N ASN A 189 16.45 -13.20 -2.81
CA ASN A 189 16.07 -12.51 -4.03
C ASN A 189 15.46 -13.53 -5.02
N ILE A 190 14.36 -13.15 -5.67
CA ILE A 190 13.72 -13.99 -6.69
C ILE A 190 14.54 -13.83 -7.97
N GLU A 191 15.09 -14.93 -8.48
CA GLU A 191 15.77 -14.96 -9.78
C GLU A 191 14.78 -14.67 -10.92
N GLN A 192 15.26 -13.99 -11.97
CA GLN A 192 14.45 -13.52 -13.10
C GLN A 192 14.02 -14.65 -14.03
#